data_AF-A0A522X2K3-F1
#
_entry.id   AF-A0A522X2K3-F1
#
_cell.length_a   1.000
_cell.length_b   1.000
_cell.length_c   1.000
_cell.angle_alpha   90.00
_cell.angle_beta   90.00
_cell.angle_gamma   90.00
#
_symmetry.space_group_name_H-M   'P 1'
#
loop_
_entity.id
_entity.type
_entity.pdbx_description
1 polymer ?
#
loop_
_entity_poly.entity_id
_entity_poly.type
_entity_poly.pdbx_seq_one_letter_code
_entity_poly.pdbx_strand_id
1 'polypeptide(L)'
;MTLQTDLAAAVAKVTADSTLLHKVVHGPASGTECQVVTEGGPVKTVAKAIADIDTQLQSGLETLDQKVAAAAASATIAVQSVDAVETSEAAIAANAQAARLSETHAAASASSASGNAAAANASAVTAQASRQAAETAAAQAEQARTASATAEAVATQAAIDAGASASAANASATSAGTSEAGARSSAEAADLSEQQAAASSALAVHAEASATASAAQARASETSAAGSASVAAQAETDGAFWAGQAESFAVAAEAAATIVAEATGLDLQTLIVSARRGSDYRTLGIELF
;
A
#
# COMPACT_ATOMS: atom_id res chain seq x y z
N MET A 1 148.88 89.82 57.52
CA MET A 1 148.01 89.05 58.44
C MET A 1 148.89 88.31 59.42
N THR A 2 148.46 88.14 60.67
CA THR A 2 149.23 87.41 61.69
C THR A 2 148.52 86.10 62.00
N LEU A 3 149.26 85.07 62.44
CA LEU A 3 148.68 83.78 62.85
C LEU A 3 147.56 83.91 63.90
N GLN A 4 147.64 84.93 64.75
CA GLN A 4 146.59 85.20 65.76
C GLN A 4 145.29 85.72 65.11
N THR A 5 145.40 86.54 64.06
CA THR A 5 144.26 87.05 63.29
C THR A 5 143.56 85.92 62.54
N ASP A 6 144.33 85.04 61.91
CA ASP A 6 143.78 83.92 61.13
C ASP A 6 143.14 82.86 62.04
N LEU A 7 143.73 82.59 63.21
CA LEU A 7 143.15 81.70 64.21
C LEU A 7 141.82 82.24 64.76
N ALA A 8 141.74 83.55 65.07
CA ALA A 8 140.51 84.16 65.55
C ALA A 8 139.40 84.11 64.49
N ALA A 9 139.72 84.35 63.21
CA ALA A 9 138.78 84.24 62.10
C ALA A 9 138.28 82.79 61.91
N ALA A 10 139.18 81.80 62.01
CA ALA A 10 138.82 80.39 61.92
C ALA A 10 137.91 79.95 63.08
N VAL A 11 138.21 80.35 64.32
CA VAL A 11 137.37 80.05 65.49
C VAL A 11 136.00 80.70 65.38
N ALA A 12 135.93 81.96 64.91
CA ALA A 12 134.66 82.63 64.68
C ALA A 12 133.81 81.89 63.64
N LYS A 13 134.42 81.43 62.54
CA LYS A 13 133.74 80.64 61.50
C LYS A 13 133.24 79.30 62.04
N VAL A 14 134.11 78.53 62.71
CA VAL A 14 133.73 77.24 63.32
C VAL A 14 132.62 77.41 64.37
N THR A 15 132.65 78.48 65.16
CA THR A 15 131.62 78.76 66.16
C THR A 15 130.28 79.10 65.50
N ALA A 16 130.30 79.91 64.43
CA ALA A 16 129.12 80.23 63.65
C ALA A 16 128.53 78.96 63.00
N ASP A 17 129.37 78.17 62.31
CA ASP A 17 128.97 76.93 61.65
C ASP A 17 128.44 75.88 62.66
N SER A 18 129.10 75.73 63.82
CA SER A 18 128.65 74.83 64.89
C SER A 18 127.31 75.28 65.50
N THR A 19 127.07 76.58 65.58
CA THR A 19 125.77 77.11 66.06
C THR A 19 124.68 76.84 65.03
N LEU A 20 124.96 77.00 63.74
CA LEU A 20 124.04 76.65 62.66
C LEU A 20 123.72 75.16 62.66
N LEU A 21 124.75 74.30 62.78
CA LEU A 21 124.56 72.85 62.88
C LEU A 21 123.73 72.47 64.11
N HIS A 22 123.99 73.06 65.28
CA HIS A 22 123.21 72.82 66.48
C HIS A 22 121.73 73.18 66.28
N LYS A 23 121.45 74.32 65.62
CA LYS A 23 120.07 74.71 65.28
C LYS A 23 119.42 73.75 64.29
N VAL A 24 120.16 73.25 63.30
CA VAL A 24 119.61 72.26 62.34
C VAL A 24 119.28 70.93 63.04
N VAL A 25 120.15 70.46 63.93
CA VAL A 25 119.98 69.15 64.60
C VAL A 25 118.96 69.21 65.74
N HIS A 26 118.98 70.27 66.56
CA HIS A 26 118.19 70.38 67.79
C HIS A 26 117.09 71.45 67.75
N GLY A 27 116.91 72.14 66.62
CA GLY A 27 115.84 73.10 66.46
C GLY A 27 114.44 72.45 66.45
N PRO A 28 113.38 73.24 66.66
CA PRO A 28 112.03 72.73 66.85
C PRO A 28 111.41 72.16 65.56
N ALA A 29 110.35 71.36 65.72
CA ALA A 29 109.59 70.77 64.62
C ALA A 29 108.56 71.71 63.98
N SER A 30 108.28 72.87 64.59
CA SER A 30 107.26 73.83 64.15
C SER A 30 107.65 75.26 64.51
N GLY A 31 106.91 76.24 64.00
CA GLY A 31 107.20 77.66 64.18
C GLY A 31 108.26 78.20 63.23
N THR A 32 108.71 79.44 63.45
CA THR A 32 109.66 80.13 62.55
C THR A 32 111.09 79.61 62.66
N GLU A 33 111.47 79.00 63.79
CA GLU A 33 112.80 78.44 64.03
C GLU A 33 112.98 77.00 63.50
N CYS A 34 111.96 76.42 62.87
CA CYS A 34 112.03 75.09 62.23
C CYS A 34 112.80 75.10 60.89
N GLN A 35 113.25 76.28 60.47
CA GLN A 35 114.13 76.50 59.33
C GLN A 35 115.32 77.33 59.77
N VAL A 36 116.52 76.87 59.45
CA VAL A 36 117.78 77.56 59.73
C VAL A 36 118.29 78.16 58.43
N VAL A 37 118.45 79.49 58.41
CA VAL A 37 119.03 80.18 57.25
C VAL A 37 120.53 79.92 57.23
N THR A 38 121.00 79.25 56.19
CA THR A 38 122.42 79.02 55.91
C THR A 38 122.86 79.88 54.73
N GLU A 39 124.16 79.94 54.44
CA GLU A 39 124.68 80.63 53.25
C GLU A 39 124.08 80.07 51.93
N GLY A 40 123.70 78.79 51.93
CA GLY A 40 123.04 78.12 50.80
C GLY A 40 121.50 78.24 50.79
N GLY A 41 120.92 79.01 51.72
CA GLY A 41 119.46 79.16 51.87
C GLY A 41 118.90 78.43 53.11
N PRO A 42 117.56 78.42 53.27
CA PRO A 42 116.90 77.84 54.43
C PRO A 42 116.95 76.30 54.38
N VAL A 43 117.42 75.69 55.47
CA VAL A 43 117.43 74.24 55.67
C VAL A 43 116.47 73.90 56.81
N LYS A 44 115.68 72.84 56.64
CA LYS A 44 114.78 72.34 57.70
C LYS A 44 115.60 71.80 58.86
N THR A 45 115.10 71.99 60.08
CA THR A 45 115.59 71.21 61.22
C THR A 45 115.27 69.73 61.02
N VAL A 46 116.04 68.84 61.66
CA VAL A 46 115.77 67.39 61.63
C VAL A 46 114.36 67.10 62.15
N ALA A 47 113.95 67.77 63.22
CA ALA A 47 112.61 67.62 63.79
C ALA A 47 111.50 68.04 62.81
N LYS A 48 111.69 69.11 62.03
CA LYS A 48 110.74 69.54 61.00
C LYS A 48 110.63 68.53 59.87
N ALA A 49 111.75 67.99 59.41
CA ALA A 49 111.76 66.99 58.34
C ALA A 49 111.01 65.71 58.76
N ILE A 50 111.21 65.24 59.98
CA ILE A 50 110.47 64.09 60.53
C ILE A 50 108.98 64.40 60.66
N ALA A 51 108.61 65.57 61.18
CA ALA A 51 107.20 65.97 61.31
C ALA A 51 106.48 66.05 59.95
N ASP A 52 107.17 66.52 58.91
CA ASP A 52 106.62 66.56 57.54
C ASP A 52 106.42 65.15 56.97
N ILE A 53 107.37 64.24 57.21
CA ILE A 53 107.26 62.84 56.78
C ILE A 53 106.11 62.15 57.51
N ASP A 54 105.97 62.37 58.83
CA ASP A 54 104.89 61.78 59.62
C ASP A 54 103.52 62.27 59.15
N THR A 55 103.38 63.57 58.89
CA THR A 55 102.16 64.16 58.30
C THR A 55 101.84 63.52 56.95
N GLN A 56 102.84 63.36 56.08
CA GLN A 56 102.66 62.73 54.76
C GLN A 56 102.26 61.26 54.87
N LEU A 57 102.84 60.51 55.80
CA LEU A 57 102.49 59.11 56.06
C LEU A 57 101.05 58.99 56.59
N GLN A 58 100.65 59.84 57.52
CA GLN A 58 99.28 59.87 58.04
C GLN A 58 98.27 60.16 56.93
N SER A 59 98.49 61.19 56.11
CA SER A 59 97.63 61.48 54.96
C SER A 59 97.62 60.34 53.93
N GLY A 60 98.77 59.67 53.74
CA GLY A 60 98.88 58.49 52.87
C GLY A 60 98.08 57.30 53.38
N LEU A 61 98.10 57.04 54.69
CA LEU A 61 97.32 55.99 55.36
C LEU A 61 95.83 56.27 55.29
N GLU A 62 95.38 57.49 55.58
CA GLU A 62 93.97 57.90 55.43
C GLU A 62 93.48 57.70 53.99
N THR A 63 94.30 58.06 53.01
CA THR A 63 93.99 57.84 51.58
C THR A 63 93.91 56.34 51.26
N LEU A 64 94.80 55.52 51.82
CA LEU A 64 94.79 54.08 51.63
C LEU A 64 93.53 53.45 52.24
N ASP A 65 93.15 53.85 53.46
CA ASP A 65 91.94 53.37 54.13
C ASP A 65 90.68 53.69 53.31
N GLN A 66 90.59 54.90 52.75
CA GLN A 66 89.50 55.28 51.85
C GLN A 66 89.46 54.39 50.59
N LYS A 67 90.61 54.11 49.99
CA LYS A 67 90.70 53.22 48.81
C LYS A 67 90.31 51.78 49.14
N VAL A 68 90.72 51.26 50.30
CA VAL A 68 90.37 49.92 50.76
C VAL A 68 88.86 49.82 51.01
N ALA A 69 88.26 50.83 51.65
CA ALA A 69 86.81 50.89 51.85
C ALA A 69 86.05 50.94 50.52
N ALA A 70 86.50 51.76 49.56
CA ALA A 70 85.90 51.86 48.23
C ALA A 70 86.02 50.54 47.43
N ALA A 71 87.17 49.85 47.53
CA ALA A 71 87.38 48.55 46.90
C ALA A 71 86.48 47.47 47.51
N ALA A 72 86.32 47.44 48.84
CA ALA A 72 85.43 46.51 49.53
C ALA A 72 83.95 46.74 49.15
N ALA A 73 83.52 48.00 49.05
CA ALA A 73 82.19 48.36 48.57
C ALA A 73 81.98 47.91 47.11
N SER A 74 82.97 48.14 46.24
CA SER A 74 82.93 47.73 44.83
C SER A 74 82.86 46.21 44.69
N ALA A 75 83.62 45.45 45.49
CA ALA A 75 83.57 43.99 45.50
C ALA A 75 82.19 43.48 45.95
N THR A 76 81.58 44.10 46.96
CA THR A 76 80.22 43.77 47.41
C THR A 76 79.19 44.01 46.30
N ILE A 77 79.27 45.16 45.61
CA ILE A 77 78.38 45.48 44.49
C ILE A 77 78.56 44.48 43.34
N ALA A 78 79.80 44.08 43.04
CA ALA A 78 80.07 43.09 41.99
C ALA A 78 79.44 41.73 42.31
N VAL A 79 79.53 41.26 43.56
CA VAL A 79 78.87 40.01 43.99
C VAL A 79 77.35 40.14 43.87
N GLN A 80 76.76 41.22 44.40
CA GLN A 80 75.32 41.47 44.29
C GLN A 80 74.83 41.52 42.83
N SER A 81 75.64 42.07 41.93
CA SER A 81 75.33 42.10 40.51
C SER A 81 75.32 40.71 39.87
N VAL A 82 76.22 39.81 40.31
CA VAL A 82 76.24 38.41 39.83
C VAL A 82 74.99 37.67 40.31
N ASP A 83 74.64 37.81 41.60
CA ASP A 83 73.43 37.17 42.15
C ASP A 83 72.14 37.66 41.44
N ALA A 84 72.09 38.94 41.08
CA ALA A 84 70.99 39.53 40.32
C ALA A 84 70.90 38.97 38.90
N VAL A 85 72.04 38.73 38.24
CA VAL A 85 72.10 38.10 36.91
C VAL A 85 71.62 36.65 37.00
N GLU A 86 72.10 35.86 37.96
CA GLU A 86 71.69 34.46 38.14
C GLU A 86 70.17 34.35 38.39
N THR A 87 69.62 35.23 39.23
CA THR A 87 68.16 35.31 39.46
C THR A 87 67.40 35.65 38.19
N SER A 88 67.92 36.57 37.37
CA SER A 88 67.33 36.96 36.09
C SER A 88 67.36 35.81 35.08
N GLU A 89 68.47 35.09 34.98
CA GLU A 89 68.60 33.91 34.11
C GLU A 89 67.61 32.80 34.50
N ALA A 90 67.46 32.53 35.80
CA ALA A 90 66.47 31.59 36.31
C ALA A 90 65.03 32.01 35.94
N ALA A 91 64.71 33.30 36.06
CA ALA A 91 63.40 33.84 35.67
C ALA A 91 63.14 33.72 34.15
N ILE A 92 64.15 33.98 33.32
CA ILE A 92 64.06 33.82 31.86
C ILE A 92 63.81 32.35 31.51
N ALA A 93 64.54 31.42 32.13
CA ALA A 93 64.38 29.99 31.91
C ALA A 93 62.98 29.49 32.32
N ALA A 94 62.48 29.94 33.47
CA ALA A 94 61.13 29.62 33.93
C ALA A 94 60.06 30.16 32.96
N ASN A 95 60.22 31.39 32.47
CA ASN A 95 59.29 31.98 31.51
C ASN A 95 59.31 31.24 30.16
N ALA A 96 60.50 30.85 29.68
CA ALA A 96 60.62 30.03 28.46
C ALA A 96 59.98 28.64 28.62
N GLN A 97 60.04 28.03 29.81
CA GLN A 97 59.33 26.79 30.09
C GLN A 97 57.82 26.99 30.12
N ALA A 98 57.33 28.06 30.74
CA ALA A 98 55.91 28.41 30.77
C ALA A 98 55.35 28.63 29.35
N ALA A 99 56.10 29.32 28.48
CA ALA A 99 55.74 29.51 27.07
C ALA A 99 55.60 28.17 26.32
N ARG A 100 56.59 27.27 26.44
CA ARG A 100 56.54 25.93 25.82
C ARG A 100 55.36 25.09 26.32
N LEU A 101 55.06 25.16 27.62
CA LEU A 101 53.87 24.49 28.18
C LEU A 101 52.59 25.11 27.60
N SER A 102 52.51 26.43 27.48
CA SER A 102 51.35 27.11 26.88
C SER A 102 51.10 26.68 25.43
N GLU A 103 52.16 26.61 24.61
CA GLU A 103 52.09 26.11 23.23
C GLU A 103 51.60 24.66 23.17
N THR A 104 52.08 23.80 24.07
CA THR A 104 51.65 22.40 24.17
C THR A 104 50.16 22.29 24.52
N HIS A 105 49.68 23.08 25.48
CA HIS A 105 48.25 23.12 25.84
C HIS A 105 47.39 23.66 24.70
N ALA A 106 47.87 24.66 23.96
CA ALA A 106 47.19 25.18 22.78
C ALA A 106 47.06 24.12 21.68
N ALA A 107 48.14 23.38 21.39
CA ALA A 107 48.12 22.29 20.42
C ALA A 107 47.19 21.14 20.84
N ALA A 108 47.20 20.76 22.12
CA ALA A 108 46.28 19.76 22.67
C ALA A 108 44.80 20.22 22.58
N SER A 109 44.55 21.50 22.85
CA SER A 109 43.21 22.10 22.74
C SER A 109 42.70 22.11 21.30
N ALA A 110 43.56 22.48 20.34
CA ALA A 110 43.24 22.43 18.92
C ALA A 110 42.94 21.00 18.44
N SER A 111 43.74 20.02 18.88
CA SER A 111 43.51 18.60 18.57
C SER A 111 42.18 18.10 19.14
N SER A 112 41.86 18.48 20.38
CA SER A 112 40.58 18.14 21.02
C SER A 112 39.38 18.77 20.30
N ALA A 113 39.50 20.03 19.87
CA ALA A 113 38.48 20.72 19.09
C ALA A 113 38.25 20.04 17.73
N SER A 114 39.31 19.65 17.03
CA SER A 114 39.22 18.90 15.77
C SER A 114 38.54 17.54 15.96
N GLY A 115 38.90 16.80 17.01
CA GLY A 115 38.26 15.52 17.36
C GLY A 115 36.77 15.67 17.67
N ASN A 116 36.39 16.69 18.43
CA ASN A 116 34.99 17.00 18.74
C ASN A 116 34.20 17.37 17.48
N ALA A 117 34.79 18.14 16.56
CA ALA A 117 34.16 18.47 15.28
C ALA A 117 33.92 17.21 14.41
N ALA A 118 34.89 16.29 14.36
CA ALA A 118 34.73 15.02 13.66
C ALA A 118 33.61 14.15 14.28
N ALA A 119 33.55 14.06 15.61
CA ALA A 119 32.50 13.33 16.32
C ALA A 119 31.10 13.94 16.10
N ALA A 120 31.00 15.27 16.08
CA ALA A 120 29.76 15.99 15.76
C ALA A 120 29.32 15.71 14.31
N ASN A 121 30.25 15.71 13.36
CA ASN A 121 29.95 15.39 11.96
C ASN A 121 29.47 13.93 11.79
N ALA A 122 30.13 12.97 12.46
CA ALA A 122 29.69 11.57 12.45
C ALA A 122 28.29 11.39 13.05
N SER A 123 27.98 12.12 14.12
CA SER A 123 26.65 12.14 14.74
C SER A 123 25.59 12.71 13.79
N ALA A 124 25.91 13.78 13.06
CA ALA A 124 25.02 14.36 12.06
C ALA A 124 24.73 13.40 10.90
N VAL A 125 25.74 12.71 10.38
CA VAL A 125 25.58 11.68 9.34
C VAL A 125 24.68 10.53 9.84
N THR A 126 24.89 10.08 11.07
CA THR A 126 24.06 9.03 11.68
C THR A 126 22.60 9.48 11.79
N ALA A 127 22.36 10.72 12.23
CA ALA A 127 21.01 11.28 12.31
C ALA A 127 20.33 11.42 10.93
N GLN A 128 21.09 11.77 9.88
CA GLN A 128 20.60 11.81 8.51
C GLN A 128 20.20 10.41 8.01
N ALA A 129 21.04 9.40 8.26
CA ALA A 129 20.72 8.01 7.91
C ALA A 129 19.46 7.51 8.64
N SER A 130 19.30 7.83 9.93
CA SER A 130 18.09 7.50 10.69
C SER A 130 16.84 8.19 10.12
N ARG A 131 16.96 9.45 9.68
CA ARG A 131 15.86 10.16 9.02
C ARG A 131 15.45 9.49 7.72
N GLN A 132 16.42 9.15 6.87
CA GLN A 132 16.15 8.50 5.59
C GLN A 132 15.51 7.10 5.78
N ALA A 133 15.95 6.35 6.79
CA ALA A 133 15.33 5.08 7.16
C ALA A 133 13.86 5.26 7.59
N ALA A 134 13.56 6.29 8.40
CA ALA A 134 12.20 6.61 8.81
C ALA A 134 11.31 7.03 7.64
N GLU A 135 11.82 7.86 6.73
CA GLU A 135 11.12 8.26 5.49
C GLU A 135 10.81 7.04 4.60
N THR A 136 11.77 6.13 4.45
CA THR A 136 11.58 4.88 3.69
C THR A 136 10.52 3.99 4.33
N ALA A 137 10.54 3.84 5.66
CA ALA A 137 9.53 3.08 6.40
C ALA A 137 8.13 3.69 6.25
N ALA A 138 8.01 5.02 6.27
CA ALA A 138 6.75 5.72 6.04
C ALA A 138 6.21 5.48 4.62
N ALA A 139 7.08 5.53 3.59
CA ALA A 139 6.70 5.24 2.21
C ALA A 139 6.23 3.79 2.03
N GLN A 140 6.91 2.82 2.66
CA GLN A 140 6.49 1.41 2.66
C GLN A 140 5.13 1.21 3.35
N ALA A 141 4.89 1.91 4.47
CA ALA A 141 3.60 1.86 5.15
C ALA A 141 2.46 2.40 4.26
N GLU A 142 2.70 3.48 3.52
CA GLU A 142 1.70 4.04 2.60
C GLU A 142 1.43 3.14 1.40
N GLN A 143 2.47 2.49 0.86
CA GLN A 143 2.32 1.47 -0.17
C GLN A 143 1.49 0.27 0.32
N ALA A 144 1.73 -0.17 1.56
CA ALA A 144 0.96 -1.26 2.17
C ALA A 144 -0.52 -0.88 2.36
N ARG A 145 -0.82 0.36 2.78
CA ARG A 145 -2.20 0.87 2.85
C ARG A 145 -2.88 0.87 1.49
N THR A 146 -2.19 1.33 0.45
CA THR A 146 -2.71 1.34 -0.92
C THR A 146 -2.99 -0.08 -1.43
N ALA A 147 -2.07 -1.02 -1.18
CA ALA A 147 -2.26 -2.42 -1.53
C ALA A 147 -3.46 -3.03 -0.80
N SER A 148 -3.63 -2.73 0.49
CA SER A 148 -4.79 -3.18 1.27
C SER A 148 -6.11 -2.62 0.72
N ALA A 149 -6.17 -1.32 0.41
CA ALA A 149 -7.37 -0.70 -0.17
C ALA A 149 -7.70 -1.30 -1.55
N THR A 150 -6.68 -1.61 -2.35
CA THR A 150 -6.86 -2.28 -3.65
C THR A 150 -7.40 -3.70 -3.47
N ALA A 151 -6.88 -4.46 -2.50
CA ALA A 151 -7.36 -5.80 -2.20
C ALA A 151 -8.83 -5.78 -1.73
N GLU A 152 -9.21 -4.81 -0.90
CA GLU A 152 -10.59 -4.60 -0.46
C GLU A 152 -11.53 -4.27 -1.64
N ALA A 153 -11.09 -3.42 -2.56
CA ALA A 153 -11.85 -3.11 -3.78
C ALA A 153 -12.03 -4.34 -4.67
N VAL A 154 -10.97 -5.15 -4.87
CA VAL A 154 -11.04 -6.40 -5.64
C VAL A 154 -11.99 -7.41 -4.98
N ALA A 155 -11.93 -7.55 -3.65
CA ALA A 155 -12.85 -8.41 -2.92
C ALA A 155 -14.31 -7.96 -3.07
N THR A 156 -14.56 -6.65 -3.03
CA THR A 156 -15.89 -6.07 -3.26
C THR A 156 -16.38 -6.34 -4.67
N GLN A 157 -15.53 -6.16 -5.69
CA GLN A 157 -15.89 -6.45 -7.08
C GLN A 157 -16.19 -7.94 -7.29
N ALA A 158 -15.38 -8.84 -6.71
CA ALA A 158 -15.63 -10.28 -6.79
C ALA A 158 -16.99 -10.68 -6.18
N ALA A 159 -17.40 -10.01 -5.08
CA ALA A 159 -18.72 -10.23 -4.49
C ALA A 159 -19.86 -9.75 -5.41
N ILE A 160 -19.69 -8.61 -6.09
CA ILE A 160 -20.65 -8.11 -7.09
C ILE A 160 -20.77 -9.09 -8.26
N ASP A 161 -19.64 -9.55 -8.80
CA ASP A 161 -19.60 -10.49 -9.93
C ASP A 161 -20.25 -11.84 -9.57
N ALA A 162 -20.04 -12.32 -8.33
CA ALA A 162 -20.71 -13.50 -7.81
C ALA A 162 -22.24 -13.31 -7.72
N GLY A 163 -22.70 -12.15 -7.24
CA GLY A 163 -24.12 -11.80 -7.19
C GLY A 163 -24.77 -11.71 -8.58
N ALA A 164 -24.06 -11.12 -9.55
CA ALA A 164 -24.48 -11.07 -10.94
C ALA A 164 -24.58 -12.49 -11.55
N SER A 165 -23.59 -13.34 -11.29
CA SER A 165 -23.57 -14.73 -11.74
C SER A 165 -24.72 -15.55 -11.16
N ALA A 166 -25.02 -15.38 -9.87
CA ALA A 166 -26.16 -16.02 -9.21
C ALA A 166 -27.50 -15.57 -9.83
N SER A 167 -27.64 -14.27 -10.12
CA SER A 167 -28.82 -13.70 -10.78
C SER A 167 -29.01 -14.26 -12.19
N ALA A 168 -27.93 -14.37 -12.97
CA ALA A 168 -27.94 -14.96 -14.31
C ALA A 168 -28.31 -16.46 -14.27
N ALA A 169 -27.80 -17.21 -13.28
CA ALA A 169 -28.18 -18.61 -13.08
C ALA A 169 -29.68 -18.74 -12.75
N ASN A 170 -30.23 -17.88 -11.90
CA ASN A 170 -31.65 -17.88 -11.57
C ASN A 170 -32.54 -17.53 -12.77
N ALA A 171 -32.13 -16.55 -13.59
CA ALA A 171 -32.82 -16.23 -14.84
C ALA A 171 -32.81 -17.40 -15.84
N SER A 172 -31.67 -18.11 -15.93
CA SER A 172 -31.54 -19.31 -16.77
C SER A 172 -32.45 -20.44 -16.27
N ALA A 173 -32.50 -20.68 -14.96
CA ALA A 173 -33.40 -21.67 -14.35
C ALA A 173 -34.89 -21.33 -14.61
N THR A 174 -35.27 -20.06 -14.50
CA THR A 174 -36.63 -19.57 -14.79
C THR A 174 -36.98 -19.79 -16.28
N SER A 175 -36.04 -19.49 -17.17
CA SER A 175 -36.20 -19.70 -18.61
C SER A 175 -36.36 -21.19 -18.93
N ALA A 176 -35.54 -22.06 -18.34
CA ALA A 176 -35.65 -23.51 -18.50
C ALA A 176 -37.00 -24.04 -17.99
N GLY A 177 -37.47 -23.60 -16.83
CA GLY A 177 -38.80 -23.96 -16.31
C GLY A 177 -39.95 -23.48 -17.21
N THR A 178 -39.81 -22.31 -17.82
CA THR A 178 -40.78 -21.80 -18.80
C THR A 178 -40.79 -22.64 -20.08
N SER A 179 -39.60 -23.04 -20.58
CA SER A 179 -39.47 -23.95 -21.72
C SER A 179 -40.05 -25.33 -21.41
N GLU A 180 -39.82 -25.87 -20.21
CA GLU A 180 -40.41 -27.14 -19.77
C GLU A 180 -41.94 -27.04 -19.73
N ALA A 181 -42.50 -25.96 -19.16
CA ALA A 181 -43.95 -25.72 -19.17
C ALA A 181 -44.50 -25.63 -20.60
N GLY A 182 -43.82 -24.92 -21.50
CA GLY A 182 -44.20 -24.83 -22.92
C GLY A 182 -44.15 -26.18 -23.63
N ALA A 183 -43.16 -27.02 -23.33
CA ALA A 183 -43.07 -28.38 -23.84
C ALA A 183 -44.21 -29.26 -23.31
N ARG A 184 -44.56 -29.16 -22.03
CA ARG A 184 -45.73 -29.85 -21.44
C ARG A 184 -47.03 -29.41 -22.11
N SER A 185 -47.27 -28.11 -22.26
CA SER A 185 -48.47 -27.61 -22.96
C SER A 185 -48.52 -28.06 -24.42
N SER A 186 -47.38 -28.17 -25.09
CA SER A 186 -47.31 -28.69 -26.47
C SER A 186 -47.61 -30.18 -26.53
N ALA A 187 -47.15 -30.97 -25.55
CA ALA A 187 -47.48 -32.38 -25.44
C ALA A 187 -48.98 -32.58 -25.15
N GLU A 188 -49.55 -31.83 -24.21
CA GLU A 188 -51.00 -31.85 -23.93
C GLU A 188 -51.83 -31.46 -25.16
N ALA A 189 -51.38 -30.47 -25.94
CA ALA A 189 -52.03 -30.09 -27.19
C ALA A 189 -51.93 -31.20 -28.26
N ALA A 190 -50.80 -31.91 -28.34
CA ALA A 190 -50.64 -33.07 -29.21
C ALA A 190 -51.58 -34.22 -28.79
N ASP A 191 -51.64 -34.55 -27.51
CA ASP A 191 -52.56 -35.56 -26.96
C ASP A 191 -54.03 -35.21 -27.25
N LEU A 192 -54.43 -33.95 -27.06
CA LEU A 192 -55.77 -33.47 -27.42
C LEU A 192 -56.03 -33.57 -28.94
N SER A 193 -55.03 -33.24 -29.77
CA SER A 193 -55.15 -33.40 -31.22
C SER A 193 -55.30 -34.86 -31.62
N GLU A 194 -54.61 -35.78 -30.96
CA GLU A 194 -54.71 -37.22 -31.20
C GLU A 194 -56.09 -37.75 -30.76
N GLN A 195 -56.61 -37.29 -29.61
CA GLN A 195 -57.98 -37.58 -29.18
C GLN A 195 -59.03 -37.05 -30.18
N GLN A 196 -58.85 -35.84 -30.72
CA GLN A 196 -59.74 -35.30 -31.76
C GLN A 196 -59.66 -36.09 -33.07
N ALA A 197 -58.46 -36.52 -33.48
CA ALA A 197 -58.29 -37.41 -34.63
C ALA A 197 -58.98 -38.76 -34.42
N ALA A 198 -58.84 -39.37 -33.23
CA ALA A 198 -59.54 -40.60 -32.87
C ALA A 198 -61.07 -40.42 -32.85
N ALA A 199 -61.57 -39.31 -32.29
CA ALA A 199 -62.99 -38.98 -32.26
C ALA A 199 -63.57 -38.75 -33.67
N SER A 200 -62.84 -38.04 -34.55
CA SER A 200 -63.25 -37.86 -35.94
C SER A 200 -63.23 -39.18 -36.73
N SER A 201 -62.25 -40.05 -36.49
CA SER A 201 -62.24 -41.41 -37.04
C SER A 201 -63.44 -42.23 -36.54
N ALA A 202 -63.79 -42.16 -35.26
CA ALA A 202 -64.96 -42.85 -34.70
C ALA A 202 -66.28 -42.32 -35.29
N LEU A 203 -66.39 -41.00 -35.49
CA LEU A 203 -67.52 -40.37 -36.19
C LEU A 203 -67.61 -40.83 -37.65
N ALA A 204 -66.47 -40.96 -38.35
CA ALA A 204 -66.44 -41.48 -39.72
C ALA A 204 -66.92 -42.94 -39.78
N VAL A 205 -66.45 -43.80 -38.86
CA VAL A 205 -66.94 -45.19 -38.75
C VAL A 205 -68.44 -45.22 -38.44
N HIS A 206 -68.93 -44.36 -37.53
CA HIS A 206 -70.36 -44.26 -37.25
C HIS A 206 -71.16 -43.77 -38.48
N ALA A 207 -70.63 -42.82 -39.24
CA ALA A 207 -71.26 -42.35 -40.48
C ALA A 207 -71.31 -43.45 -41.54
N GLU A 208 -70.24 -44.24 -41.68
CA GLU A 208 -70.19 -45.41 -42.57
C GLU A 208 -71.16 -46.51 -42.12
N ALA A 209 -71.26 -46.77 -40.82
CA ALA A 209 -72.25 -47.68 -40.25
C ALA A 209 -73.69 -47.19 -40.51
N SER A 210 -73.97 -45.89 -40.32
CA SER A 210 -75.27 -45.27 -40.63
C SER A 210 -75.60 -45.36 -42.13
N ALA A 211 -74.62 -45.14 -43.01
CA ALA A 211 -74.78 -45.30 -44.45
C ALA A 211 -75.07 -46.76 -44.83
N THR A 212 -74.38 -47.71 -44.20
CA THR A 212 -74.61 -49.16 -44.39
C THR A 212 -76.00 -49.56 -43.89
N ALA A 213 -76.45 -49.05 -42.75
CA ALA A 213 -77.80 -49.26 -42.22
C ALA A 213 -78.87 -48.68 -43.14
N SER A 214 -78.65 -47.47 -43.68
CA SER A 214 -79.54 -46.84 -44.67
C SER A 214 -79.59 -47.64 -45.98
N ALA A 215 -78.46 -48.17 -46.45
CA ALA A 215 -78.41 -49.06 -47.62
C ALA A 215 -79.13 -50.39 -47.35
N ALA A 216 -79.01 -50.97 -46.15
CA ALA A 216 -79.76 -52.15 -45.75
C ALA A 216 -81.27 -51.87 -45.67
N GLN A 217 -81.67 -50.71 -45.15
CA GLN A 217 -83.08 -50.28 -45.10
C GLN A 217 -83.65 -50.00 -46.51
N ALA A 218 -82.84 -49.44 -47.41
CA ALA A 218 -83.19 -49.30 -48.82
C ALA A 218 -83.40 -50.67 -49.48
N ARG A 219 -82.50 -51.65 -49.27
CA ARG A 219 -82.69 -53.03 -49.76
C ARG A 219 -83.89 -53.74 -49.15
N ALA A 220 -84.17 -53.53 -47.87
CA ALA A 220 -85.38 -54.07 -47.23
C ALA A 220 -86.65 -53.47 -47.85
N SER A 221 -86.61 -52.17 -48.18
CA SER A 221 -87.70 -51.47 -48.88
C SER A 221 -87.85 -51.97 -50.32
N GLU A 222 -86.73 -52.21 -51.01
CA GLU A 222 -86.67 -52.79 -52.36
C GLU A 222 -87.19 -54.24 -52.39
N THR A 223 -86.84 -55.04 -51.38
CA THR A 223 -87.34 -56.42 -51.19
C THR A 223 -88.82 -56.42 -50.87
N SER A 224 -89.30 -55.45 -50.07
CA SER A 224 -90.73 -55.29 -49.79
C SER A 224 -91.49 -54.85 -51.05
N ALA A 225 -90.92 -53.94 -51.85
CA ALA A 225 -91.48 -53.53 -53.13
C ALA A 225 -91.52 -54.68 -54.15
N ALA A 226 -90.47 -55.49 -54.22
CA ALA A 226 -90.44 -56.72 -55.04
C ALA A 226 -91.45 -57.76 -54.54
N GLY A 227 -91.60 -57.90 -53.21
CA GLY A 227 -92.65 -58.70 -52.58
C GLY A 227 -94.03 -58.23 -53.01
N SER A 228 -94.31 -56.92 -52.92
CA SER A 228 -95.58 -56.34 -53.41
C SER A 228 -95.79 -56.53 -54.91
N ALA A 229 -94.74 -56.42 -55.73
CA ALA A 229 -94.82 -56.67 -57.16
C ALA A 229 -95.11 -58.15 -57.50
N SER A 230 -94.52 -59.08 -56.76
CA SER A 230 -94.79 -60.52 -56.91
C SER A 230 -96.20 -60.91 -56.47
N VAL A 231 -96.73 -60.28 -55.40
CA VAL A 231 -98.13 -60.45 -54.98
C VAL A 231 -99.09 -59.86 -56.02
N ALA A 232 -98.74 -58.74 -56.65
CA ALA A 232 -99.53 -58.17 -57.74
C ALA A 232 -99.53 -59.07 -58.99
N ALA A 233 -98.38 -59.64 -59.37
CA ALA A 233 -98.29 -60.58 -60.49
C ALA A 233 -99.04 -61.90 -60.21
N GLN A 234 -99.01 -62.41 -58.98
CA GLN A 234 -99.78 -63.58 -58.58
C GLN A 234 -101.29 -63.29 -58.62
N ALA A 235 -101.71 -62.08 -58.22
CA ALA A 235 -103.11 -61.65 -58.33
C ALA A 235 -103.59 -61.54 -59.79
N GLU A 236 -102.74 -61.11 -60.74
CA GLU A 236 -103.06 -61.13 -62.17
C GLU A 236 -103.20 -62.56 -62.71
N THR A 237 -102.34 -63.47 -62.24
CA THR A 237 -102.35 -64.89 -62.68
C THR A 237 -103.57 -65.64 -62.14
N ASP A 238 -103.93 -65.40 -60.88
CA ASP A 238 -105.12 -65.97 -60.25
C ASP A 238 -106.40 -65.37 -60.87
N GLY A 239 -106.38 -64.08 -61.24
CA GLY A 239 -107.47 -63.43 -61.98
C GLY A 239 -107.74 -64.06 -63.35
N ALA A 240 -106.69 -64.45 -64.08
CA ALA A 240 -106.83 -65.14 -65.37
C ALA A 240 -107.35 -66.58 -65.23
N PHE A 241 -106.97 -67.29 -64.16
CA PHE A 241 -107.45 -68.65 -63.88
C PHE A 241 -108.95 -68.69 -63.55
N TRP A 242 -109.43 -67.78 -62.70
CA TRP A 242 -110.85 -67.70 -62.35
C TRP A 242 -111.73 -67.22 -63.51
N ALA A 243 -111.23 -66.35 -64.40
CA ALA A 243 -111.94 -65.92 -65.60
C ALA A 243 -112.18 -67.08 -66.58
N GLY A 244 -111.19 -67.95 -66.81
CA GLY A 244 -111.34 -69.12 -67.68
C GLY A 244 -112.27 -70.21 -67.10
N GLN A 245 -112.33 -70.34 -65.77
CA GLN A 245 -113.22 -71.31 -65.13
C GLN A 245 -114.70 -70.89 -65.21
N ALA A 246 -114.98 -69.59 -65.14
CA ALA A 246 -116.32 -69.02 -65.25
C ALA A 246 -116.97 -69.23 -66.64
N GLU A 247 -116.20 -69.15 -67.72
CA GLU A 247 -116.71 -69.45 -69.07
C GLU A 247 -117.07 -70.94 -69.25
N SER A 248 -116.34 -71.86 -68.61
CA SER A 248 -116.66 -73.30 -68.67
C SER A 248 -117.97 -73.65 -67.94
N PHE A 249 -118.27 -72.97 -66.83
CA PHE A 249 -119.51 -73.16 -66.08
C PHE A 249 -120.74 -72.56 -66.78
N ALA A 250 -120.58 -71.49 -67.55
CA ALA A 250 -121.66 -70.93 -68.35
C ALA A 250 -122.11 -71.88 -69.47
N VAL A 251 -121.14 -72.49 -70.19
CA VAL A 251 -121.45 -73.44 -71.28
C VAL A 251 -122.06 -74.75 -70.74
N ALA A 252 -121.63 -75.21 -69.56
CA ALA A 252 -122.22 -76.38 -68.91
C ALA A 252 -123.64 -76.12 -68.38
N ALA A 253 -123.93 -74.91 -67.91
CA ALA A 253 -125.27 -74.52 -67.44
C ALA A 253 -126.27 -74.38 -68.59
N GLU A 254 -125.83 -73.90 -69.75
CA GLU A 254 -126.66 -73.77 -70.95
C GLU A 254 -127.05 -75.16 -71.51
N ALA A 255 -126.11 -76.12 -71.54
CA ALA A 255 -126.39 -77.50 -71.97
C ALA A 255 -127.33 -78.26 -70.99
N ALA A 256 -127.22 -78.02 -69.68
CA ALA A 256 -128.09 -78.65 -68.69
C ALA A 256 -129.52 -78.11 -68.74
N ALA A 257 -129.70 -76.83 -69.05
CA ALA A 257 -131.02 -76.21 -69.18
C ALA A 257 -131.79 -76.74 -70.39
N THR A 258 -131.11 -77.07 -71.51
CA THR A 258 -131.75 -77.66 -72.69
C THR A 258 -132.26 -79.08 -72.45
N ILE A 259 -131.49 -79.90 -71.70
CA ILE A 259 -131.87 -81.30 -71.41
C ILE A 259 -133.07 -81.39 -70.46
N VAL A 260 -133.18 -80.50 -69.46
CA VAL A 260 -134.32 -80.50 -68.52
C VAL A 260 -135.61 -79.99 -69.17
N ALA A 261 -135.51 -79.08 -70.15
CA ALA A 261 -136.67 -78.58 -70.89
C ALA A 261 -137.32 -79.66 -71.77
N GLU A 262 -136.54 -80.50 -72.45
CA GLU A 262 -137.08 -81.60 -73.27
C GLU A 262 -137.68 -82.75 -72.46
N ALA A 263 -137.26 -82.96 -71.22
CA ALA A 263 -137.79 -84.01 -70.36
C ALA A 263 -139.11 -83.64 -69.65
N THR A 264 -139.47 -82.34 -69.56
CA THR A 264 -140.54 -81.89 -68.64
C THR A 264 -141.61 -80.98 -69.22
N GLY A 265 -141.50 -80.53 -70.48
CA GLY A 265 -142.58 -79.79 -71.16
C GLY A 265 -142.95 -78.45 -70.50
N LEU A 266 -142.00 -77.84 -69.77
CA LEU A 266 -142.15 -76.57 -69.06
C LEU A 266 -141.33 -75.45 -69.73
N ASP A 267 -141.94 -74.27 -69.88
CA ASP A 267 -141.38 -73.11 -70.57
C ASP A 267 -140.19 -72.46 -69.81
N LEU A 268 -139.18 -72.06 -70.59
CA LEU A 268 -137.82 -71.64 -70.20
C LEU A 268 -137.79 -70.41 -69.28
N GLN A 269 -138.82 -69.57 -69.33
CA GLN A 269 -138.90 -68.35 -68.52
C GLN A 269 -139.18 -68.61 -67.02
N THR A 270 -139.73 -69.77 -66.65
CA THR A 270 -140.09 -70.06 -65.25
C THR A 270 -138.91 -70.63 -64.45
N LEU A 271 -137.92 -71.25 -65.11
CA LEU A 271 -136.74 -71.85 -64.47
C LEU A 271 -135.66 -70.81 -64.10
N ILE A 272 -135.56 -69.73 -64.89
CA ILE A 272 -134.55 -68.67 -64.69
C ILE A 272 -134.90 -67.80 -63.45
N VAL A 273 -136.18 -67.69 -63.10
CA VAL A 273 -136.63 -66.82 -61.97
C VAL A 273 -136.34 -67.45 -60.59
N SER A 274 -136.30 -68.78 -60.47
CA SER A 274 -135.96 -69.47 -59.21
C SER A 274 -134.46 -69.58 -58.96
N ALA A 275 -133.62 -69.67 -60.00
CA ALA A 275 -132.16 -69.69 -59.86
C ALA A 275 -131.58 -68.33 -59.41
N ARG A 276 -132.22 -67.21 -59.79
CA ARG A 276 -131.74 -65.87 -59.44
C ARG A 276 -131.91 -65.49 -57.97
N ARG A 277 -132.78 -66.18 -57.21
CA ARG A 277 -132.98 -65.94 -55.76
C ARG A 277 -132.00 -66.67 -54.84
N GLY A 278 -131.26 -67.67 -55.34
CA GLY A 278 -130.32 -68.46 -54.53
C GLY A 278 -128.91 -67.88 -54.42
N SER A 279 -128.52 -66.97 -55.32
CA SER A 279 -127.14 -66.47 -55.42
C SER A 279 -126.83 -65.27 -54.52
N ASP A 280 -127.84 -64.55 -54.03
CA ASP A 280 -127.64 -63.32 -53.24
C ASP A 280 -127.20 -63.58 -51.78
N TYR A 281 -127.15 -64.83 -51.32
CA TYR A 281 -126.81 -65.16 -49.91
C TYR A 281 -125.36 -65.62 -49.69
N ARG A 282 -124.54 -65.92 -50.72
CA ARG A 282 -123.17 -66.43 -50.53
C ARG A 282 -122.05 -65.39 -50.72
N THR A 283 -122.31 -64.29 -51.41
CA THR A 283 -121.31 -63.22 -51.65
C THR A 283 -121.25 -62.17 -50.54
N LEU A 284 -122.08 -62.30 -49.49
CA LEU A 284 -122.11 -61.38 -48.34
C LEU A 284 -121.49 -61.93 -47.04
N GLY A 285 -120.82 -63.08 -47.05
CA GLY A 285 -119.88 -63.46 -45.98
C GLY A 285 -120.43 -63.41 -44.54
N ILE A 286 -121.67 -63.85 -44.33
CA ILE A 286 -122.22 -64.13 -42.99
C ILE A 286 -122.35 -65.65 -42.87
N GLU A 287 -121.38 -66.28 -42.20
CA GLU A 287 -121.60 -67.57 -41.55
C GLU A 287 -121.82 -67.31 -40.06
N LEU A 288 -122.99 -67.72 -39.58
CA LEU A 288 -123.27 -67.89 -38.16
C LEU A 288 -122.51 -69.13 -37.69
N PHE A 289 -121.30 -68.90 -37.17
CA PHE A 289 -120.83 -69.33 -35.85
C PHE A 289 -119.74 -68.38 -35.35
#